data_AF-R1CR26-F1
#
_entry.id   AF-R1CR26-F1
#
_cell.length_a   1.000
_cell.length_b   1.000
_cell.length_c   1.000
_cell.angle_alpha   90.00
_cell.angle_beta   90.00
_cell.angle_gamma   90.00
#
_symmetry.space_group_name_H-M   'P 1'
#
loop_
_entity.id
_entity.type
_entity.pdbx_description
1 polymer ?
#
loop_
_entity_poly.entity_id
_entity_poly.type
_entity_poly.pdbx_seq_one_letter_code
_entity_poly.pdbx_strand_id
1 'polypeptide(L)'
;MLRRRNGRVVATLEVDGSFITEAHLTARVGACPDLAQRGSSRCVGAGKKKWANLSFWAAELRENNWGWRVINGTCGGSAFAIGKGGEKRCEELRVRMAMSQATFETADWSVSVRGMPTMATKGPEHRLDVSFSARRDFAARALPHGIFGQSFSSPLPRFGKVDVYPWSGSFQTSAMAEGALDGDAAMYEVGSRFETRFPFSRFDAAPLAVPAAALLGTGDLAASAIGMGP
;
A
#
# COMPACT_ATOMS: atom_id res chain seq x y z
N MET A 1 13.35 -18.18 27.69
CA MET A 1 14.57 -18.97 27.98
C MET A 1 15.74 -18.00 28.06
N LEU A 2 16.45 -17.90 29.21
CA LEU A 2 17.57 -16.96 29.37
C LEU A 2 18.82 -17.53 28.70
N ARG A 3 19.37 -16.82 27.71
CA ARG A 3 20.64 -17.23 27.06
C ARG A 3 21.79 -16.41 27.64
N ARG A 4 22.87 -17.08 28.04
CA ARG A 4 24.11 -16.41 28.47
C ARG A 4 25.01 -16.19 27.26
N ARG A 5 25.31 -14.93 26.95
CA ARG A 5 26.35 -14.54 25.98
C ARG A 5 27.36 -13.69 26.74
N ASN A 6 28.63 -14.11 26.80
CA ASN A 6 29.71 -13.45 27.54
C ASN A 6 29.37 -13.13 29.01
N GLY A 7 28.76 -14.09 29.74
CA GLY A 7 28.44 -13.93 31.16
C GLY A 7 27.26 -12.99 31.48
N ARG A 8 26.69 -12.30 30.48
CA ARG A 8 25.49 -11.45 30.64
C ARG A 8 24.23 -12.27 30.34
N VAL A 9 23.24 -12.14 31.21
CA VAL A 9 21.90 -12.69 30.98
C VAL A 9 21.24 -11.84 29.90
N VAL A 10 21.10 -12.40 28.69
CA VAL A 10 20.35 -11.76 27.62
C VAL A 10 18.94 -12.32 27.66
N ALA A 11 17.98 -11.44 27.93
CA ALA A 11 16.58 -11.76 27.76
C ALA A 11 16.29 -11.93 26.27
N THR A 12 15.70 -13.07 25.91
CA THR A 12 15.27 -13.32 24.53
C THR A 12 13.74 -13.34 24.53
N LEU A 13 13.16 -12.51 23.66
CA LEU A 13 11.75 -12.49 23.33
C LEU A 13 11.58 -13.00 21.90
N GLU A 14 10.74 -14.01 21.73
CA GLU A 14 10.27 -14.48 20.43
C GLU A 14 8.84 -13.96 20.23
N VAL A 15 8.59 -13.30 19.10
CA VAL A 15 7.30 -12.69 18.78
C VAL A 15 6.69 -13.39 17.57
N ASP A 16 5.54 -14.03 17.79
CA ASP A 16 4.72 -14.58 16.72
C ASP A 16 3.83 -13.48 16.17
N GLY A 17 4.14 -13.02 14.96
CA GLY A 17 3.42 -11.96 14.26
C GLY A 17 3.32 -12.25 12.75
N SER A 18 2.63 -11.36 12.04
CA SER A 18 2.43 -11.46 10.59
C SER A 18 3.21 -10.40 9.82
N PHE A 19 3.64 -10.73 8.60
CA PHE A 19 4.25 -9.78 7.65
C PHE A 19 3.36 -9.62 6.43
N ILE A 20 3.36 -8.43 5.84
CA ILE A 20 2.83 -8.22 4.49
C ILE A 20 3.83 -8.86 3.52
N THR A 21 3.40 -9.84 2.73
CA THR A 21 4.26 -10.53 1.73
C THR A 21 3.83 -10.26 0.30
N GLU A 22 2.64 -9.70 0.11
CA GLU A 22 2.03 -9.44 -1.18
C GLU A 22 1.35 -8.07 -1.15
N ALA A 23 1.42 -7.35 -2.27
CA ALA A 23 0.70 -6.10 -2.44
C ALA A 23 0.01 -6.09 -3.80
N HIS A 24 -1.30 -5.90 -3.81
CA HIS A 24 -2.11 -5.90 -5.02
C HIS A 24 -2.69 -4.51 -5.26
N LEU A 25 -2.46 -3.96 -6.45
CA LEU A 25 -2.92 -2.65 -6.87
C LEU A 25 -3.93 -2.80 -8.00
N THR A 26 -5.08 -2.14 -7.86
CA THR A 26 -6.09 -2.00 -8.92
C THR A 26 -6.36 -0.54 -9.20
N ALA A 27 -6.44 -0.17 -10.47
CA ALA A 27 -6.70 1.19 -10.91
C ALA A 27 -7.56 1.21 -12.18
N ARG A 28 -8.40 2.24 -12.31
CA ARG A 28 -9.04 2.60 -13.58
C ARG A 28 -8.15 3.61 -14.27
N VAL A 29 -7.72 3.27 -15.48
CA VAL A 29 -6.80 4.09 -16.28
C VAL A 29 -7.40 4.41 -17.65
N GLY A 30 -6.83 5.39 -18.35
CA GLY A 30 -7.29 5.81 -19.68
C GLY A 30 -8.58 6.66 -19.63
N ALA A 31 -8.94 7.16 -18.46
CA ALA A 31 -10.03 8.13 -18.32
C ALA A 31 -9.53 9.52 -18.73
N CYS A 32 -10.25 10.20 -19.63
CA CYS A 32 -9.99 11.61 -19.88
C CYS A 32 -10.50 12.43 -18.69
N PRO A 33 -9.71 13.39 -18.15
CA PRO A 33 -10.19 14.28 -17.10
C PRO A 33 -11.36 15.14 -17.62
N ASP A 34 -12.36 15.42 -16.78
CA ASP A 34 -13.55 16.22 -17.15
C ASP A 34 -13.18 17.61 -17.72
N LEU A 35 -12.07 18.19 -17.27
CA LEU A 35 -11.55 19.47 -17.79
C LEU A 35 -11.10 19.40 -19.27
N ALA A 36 -10.88 18.22 -19.84
CA ALA A 36 -10.52 18.05 -21.25
C ALA A 36 -11.74 18.02 -22.21
N GLN A 37 -12.96 18.02 -21.69
CA GLN A 37 -14.18 18.04 -22.52
C GLN A 37 -14.38 19.38 -23.26
N ARG A 38 -13.65 20.44 -22.90
CA ARG A 38 -13.63 21.70 -23.66
C ARG A 38 -12.45 21.74 -24.64
N GLY A 39 -12.60 21.04 -25.77
CA GLY A 39 -11.89 21.39 -27.02
C GLY A 39 -10.50 20.80 -27.26
N SER A 40 -10.03 19.81 -26.48
CA SER A 40 -8.77 19.12 -26.78
C SER A 40 -9.00 17.95 -27.75
N SER A 41 -8.41 18.02 -28.95
CA SER A 41 -8.41 16.92 -29.94
C SER A 41 -7.71 15.64 -29.45
N ARG A 42 -7.02 15.71 -28.30
CA ARG A 42 -6.30 14.59 -27.68
C ARG A 42 -7.22 13.62 -26.91
N CYS A 43 -8.49 13.98 -26.73
CA CYS A 43 -9.52 13.21 -26.03
C CYS A 43 -10.82 13.09 -26.85
N VAL A 44 -10.71 13.01 -28.18
CA VAL A 44 -11.87 12.79 -29.07
C VAL A 44 -12.26 11.31 -29.00
N GLY A 45 -13.07 11.00 -28.01
CA GLY A 45 -13.58 9.67 -27.71
C GLY A 45 -13.78 9.51 -26.21
N ALA A 46 -14.88 8.88 -25.80
CA ALA A 46 -15.06 8.48 -24.40
C ALA A 46 -13.81 7.72 -23.95
N GLY A 47 -13.04 8.27 -23.01
CA GLY A 47 -11.77 7.68 -22.57
C GLY A 47 -11.95 6.19 -22.29
N LYS A 48 -11.08 5.35 -22.85
CA LYS A 48 -11.16 3.90 -22.64
C LYS A 48 -10.82 3.63 -21.18
N LYS A 49 -11.84 3.59 -20.30
CA LYS A 49 -11.69 3.17 -18.91
C LYS A 49 -11.23 1.70 -18.90
N LYS A 50 -9.94 1.48 -18.71
CA LYS A 50 -9.32 0.15 -18.64
C LYS A 50 -9.01 -0.17 -17.18
N TRP A 51 -9.07 -1.46 -16.86
CA TRP A 51 -8.55 -1.98 -15.60
C TRP A 51 -7.04 -2.21 -15.72
N ALA A 52 -6.31 -1.77 -14.71
CA ALA A 52 -4.93 -2.11 -14.47
C ALA A 52 -4.84 -2.84 -13.13
N ASN A 53 -4.55 -4.13 -13.17
CA ASN A 53 -4.49 -5.01 -12.00
C ASN A 53 -3.07 -5.57 -11.87
N LEU A 54 -2.39 -5.30 -10.77
CA LEU A 54 -0.97 -5.60 -10.58
C LEU A 54 -0.73 -6.22 -9.22
N SER A 55 0.20 -7.16 -9.13
CA SER A 55 0.61 -7.79 -7.88
C SER A 55 2.12 -7.72 -7.75
N PHE A 56 2.60 -7.31 -6.57
CA PHE A 56 3.98 -7.42 -6.13
C PHE A 56 4.10 -8.62 -5.20
N TRP A 57 5.04 -9.53 -5.50
CA TRP A 57 5.25 -10.76 -4.74
C TRP A 57 6.61 -10.73 -4.04
N ALA A 58 6.63 -10.67 -2.70
CA ALA A 58 7.89 -10.71 -1.95
C ALA A 58 8.66 -12.02 -2.18
N ALA A 59 7.96 -13.12 -2.42
CA ALA A 59 8.55 -14.44 -2.68
C ALA A 59 9.40 -14.50 -3.97
N GLU A 60 9.25 -13.54 -4.88
CA GLU A 60 10.07 -13.44 -6.09
C GLU A 60 11.43 -12.75 -5.84
N LEU A 61 11.63 -12.17 -4.65
CA LEU A 61 12.89 -11.59 -4.23
C LEU A 61 13.83 -12.71 -3.76
N ARG A 62 15.03 -12.75 -4.35
CA ARG A 62 16.07 -13.73 -4.02
C ARG A 62 17.02 -13.20 -2.94
N GLU A 63 18.06 -13.95 -2.61
CA GLU A 63 19.09 -13.60 -1.61
C GLU A 63 19.69 -12.21 -1.79
N ASN A 64 19.82 -11.74 -3.04
CA ASN A 64 20.31 -10.39 -3.36
C ASN A 64 19.23 -9.30 -3.27
N ASN A 65 18.05 -9.62 -2.74
CA ASN A 65 16.87 -8.78 -2.62
C ASN A 65 16.42 -8.15 -3.95
N TRP A 66 16.36 -8.95 -5.02
CA TRP A 66 15.76 -8.57 -6.30
C TRP A 66 15.25 -9.81 -7.05
N GLY A 67 14.40 -9.61 -8.06
CA GLY A 67 13.91 -10.68 -8.93
C GLY A 67 13.56 -10.17 -10.33
N TRP A 68 13.41 -11.06 -11.31
CA TRP A 68 13.06 -10.70 -12.70
C TRP A 68 11.56 -10.62 -12.98
N ARG A 69 10.72 -11.17 -12.09
CA ARG A 69 9.26 -11.26 -12.26
C ARG A 69 8.49 -10.84 -11.01
N VAL A 70 9.08 -9.92 -10.23
CA VAL A 70 8.54 -9.45 -8.93
C VAL A 70 7.13 -8.87 -9.05
N ILE A 71 6.86 -8.17 -10.16
CA ILE A 71 5.55 -7.61 -10.45
C ILE A 71 4.94 -8.35 -11.64
N ASN A 72 3.69 -8.78 -11.52
CA ASN A 72 2.90 -9.28 -12.64
C ASN A 72 1.50 -8.67 -12.62
N GLY A 73 0.82 -8.69 -13.77
CA GLY A 73 -0.49 -8.07 -13.86
C GLY A 73 -1.06 -8.00 -15.26
N THR A 74 -2.18 -7.30 -15.39
CA THR A 74 -2.82 -6.98 -16.67
C THR A 74 -3.08 -5.48 -16.81
N CYS A 75 -3.02 -4.99 -18.04
CA CYS A 75 -3.35 -3.63 -18.42
C CYS A 75 -4.34 -3.68 -19.59
N GLY A 76 -5.61 -3.36 -19.34
CA GLY A 76 -6.66 -3.45 -20.37
C GLY A 76 -6.79 -4.85 -20.98
N GLY A 77 -6.53 -5.90 -20.20
CA GLY A 77 -6.54 -7.30 -20.64
C GLY A 77 -5.17 -7.86 -21.06
N SER A 78 -4.19 -7.00 -21.39
CA SER A 78 -2.86 -7.45 -21.79
C SER A 78 -1.98 -7.76 -20.57
N ALA A 79 -1.55 -9.00 -20.44
CA ALA A 79 -0.66 -9.43 -19.36
C ALA A 79 0.75 -8.86 -19.50
N PHE A 80 1.43 -8.68 -18.37
CA PHE A 80 2.85 -8.34 -18.32
C PHE A 80 3.48 -8.84 -17.01
N ALA A 81 4.81 -8.91 -17.01
CA ALA A 81 5.61 -9.08 -15.81
C ALA A 81 6.86 -8.21 -15.91
N ILE A 82 7.27 -7.61 -14.80
CA ILE A 82 8.51 -6.82 -14.68
C ILE A 82 9.25 -7.17 -13.39
N GLY A 83 10.55 -6.95 -13.39
CA GLY A 83 11.43 -7.14 -12.25
C GLY A 83 12.51 -6.08 -12.24
N LYS A 84 13.70 -6.42 -11.74
CA LYS A 84 14.84 -5.50 -11.58
C LYS A 84 15.04 -4.57 -12.79
N GLY A 85 14.96 -3.26 -12.54
CA GLY A 85 15.16 -2.21 -13.54
C GLY A 85 14.03 -2.08 -14.58
N GLY A 86 12.96 -2.86 -14.46
CA GLY A 86 11.85 -2.90 -15.38
C GLY A 86 10.89 -1.73 -15.21
N GLU A 87 10.23 -1.36 -16.30
CA GLU A 87 9.19 -0.33 -16.30
C GLU A 87 8.00 -0.81 -17.15
N LYS A 88 6.79 -0.49 -16.69
CA LYS A 88 5.55 -0.66 -17.45
C LYS A 88 4.75 0.63 -17.40
N ARG A 89 4.30 1.09 -18.56
CA ARG A 89 3.29 2.12 -18.68
C ARG A 89 1.96 1.52 -19.09
N CYS A 90 0.90 1.90 -18.39
CA CYS A 90 -0.49 1.57 -18.69
C CYS A 90 -1.29 2.87 -18.70
N GLU A 91 -1.40 3.49 -19.88
CA GLU A 91 -1.98 4.84 -20.03
C GLU A 91 -1.22 5.88 -19.17
N GLU A 92 -1.89 6.53 -18.22
CA GLU A 92 -1.33 7.46 -17.23
C GLU A 92 -0.67 6.77 -16.02
N LEU A 93 -0.94 5.48 -15.78
CA LEU A 93 -0.28 4.73 -14.72
C LEU A 93 1.14 4.34 -15.16
N ARG A 94 2.13 4.79 -14.38
CA ARG A 94 3.54 4.42 -14.56
C ARG A 94 3.97 3.52 -13.42
N VAL A 95 4.52 2.36 -13.77
CA VAL A 95 5.01 1.37 -12.83
C VAL A 95 6.50 1.19 -13.08
N ARG A 96 7.33 1.48 -12.09
CA ARG A 96 8.77 1.27 -12.17
C ARG A 96 9.21 0.32 -11.08
N MET A 97 10.11 -0.57 -11.43
CA MET A 97 10.80 -1.43 -10.51
C MET A 97 12.28 -1.06 -10.53
N ALA A 98 12.81 -0.68 -9.37
CA ALA A 98 14.24 -0.55 -9.16
C ALA A 98 14.83 -1.94 -8.85
N MET A 99 15.40 -2.15 -7.66
CA MET A 99 15.91 -3.45 -7.20
C MET A 99 14.81 -4.25 -6.49
N SER A 100 14.47 -3.84 -5.26
CA SER A 100 13.37 -4.40 -4.45
C SER A 100 12.21 -3.43 -4.24
N GLN A 101 12.29 -2.23 -4.83
CA GLN A 101 11.30 -1.18 -4.67
C GLN A 101 10.57 -0.92 -5.97
N ALA A 102 9.25 -0.98 -5.91
CA ALA A 102 8.34 -0.59 -6.96
C ALA A 102 7.73 0.78 -6.67
N THR A 103 7.57 1.63 -7.68
CA THR A 103 6.71 2.82 -7.62
C THR A 103 5.58 2.70 -8.62
N PHE A 104 4.38 3.06 -8.18
CA PHE A 104 3.15 3.13 -8.97
C PHE A 104 2.67 4.57 -8.94
N GLU A 105 2.74 5.26 -10.07
CA GLU A 105 2.53 6.69 -10.16
C GLU A 105 1.38 7.01 -11.11
N THR A 106 0.51 7.91 -10.68
CA THR A 106 -0.51 8.58 -11.49
C THR A 106 -0.34 10.10 -11.35
N ALA A 107 -1.28 10.89 -11.88
CA ALA A 107 -1.28 12.34 -11.65
C ALA A 107 -1.53 12.70 -10.17
N ASP A 108 -2.30 11.87 -9.46
CA ASP A 108 -2.85 12.17 -8.14
C ASP A 108 -2.18 11.38 -7.01
N TRP A 109 -1.63 10.20 -7.32
CA TRP A 109 -1.05 9.30 -6.33
C TRP A 109 0.34 8.82 -6.70
N SER A 110 1.17 8.62 -5.68
CA SER A 110 2.37 7.82 -5.74
C SER A 110 2.29 6.73 -4.67
N VAL A 111 2.39 5.47 -5.06
CA VAL A 111 2.45 4.34 -4.16
C VAL A 111 3.82 3.70 -4.31
N SER A 112 4.51 3.43 -3.20
CA SER A 112 5.75 2.65 -3.23
C SER A 112 5.60 1.38 -2.43
N VAL A 113 6.03 0.27 -3.02
CA VAL A 113 6.11 -1.04 -2.35
C VAL A 113 7.57 -1.44 -2.33
N ARG A 114 8.13 -1.71 -1.16
CA ARG A 114 9.53 -2.06 -0.97
C ARG A 114 9.63 -3.42 -0.29
N GLY A 115 10.23 -4.38 -0.98
CA GLY A 115 10.58 -5.66 -0.40
C GLY A 115 11.87 -5.57 0.42
N MET A 116 11.83 -6.08 1.65
CA MET A 116 12.95 -6.13 2.58
C MET A 116 13.08 -7.55 3.15
N PRO A 117 14.29 -8.06 3.39
CA PRO A 117 14.46 -9.32 4.13
C PRO A 117 13.81 -9.23 5.52
N THR A 118 13.28 -10.35 6.00
CA THR A 118 12.82 -10.46 7.39
C THR A 118 13.98 -10.86 8.30
N MET A 119 13.84 -10.57 9.59
CA MET A 119 14.71 -11.13 10.64
C MET A 119 14.03 -12.33 11.33
N ALA A 120 13.00 -12.89 10.70
CA ALA A 120 12.19 -13.94 11.29
C ALA A 120 12.99 -15.25 11.35
N THR A 121 12.86 -15.99 12.45
CA THR A 121 13.47 -17.33 12.60
C THR A 121 12.70 -18.39 11.81
N LYS A 122 11.43 -18.13 11.50
CA LYS A 122 10.52 -18.95 10.69
C LYS A 122 9.58 -18.05 9.89
N GLY A 123 9.10 -18.53 8.74
CA GLY A 123 8.13 -17.81 7.92
C GLY A 123 8.75 -17.20 6.66
N PRO A 124 8.18 -16.10 6.13
CA PRO A 124 8.61 -15.54 4.86
C PRO A 124 10.01 -14.92 4.95
N GLU A 125 10.85 -15.15 3.93
CA GLU A 125 12.20 -14.57 3.84
C GLU A 125 12.18 -13.06 3.61
N HIS A 126 11.11 -12.55 2.98
CA HIS A 126 10.93 -11.13 2.66
C HIS A 126 9.56 -10.63 3.12
N ARG A 127 9.53 -9.39 3.59
CA ARG A 127 8.33 -8.60 3.88
C ARG A 127 8.22 -7.41 2.93
N LEU A 128 7.05 -6.79 2.90
CA LEU A 128 6.79 -5.57 2.16
C LEU A 128 6.52 -4.40 3.10
N ASP A 129 7.18 -3.29 2.81
CA ASP A 129 6.84 -1.98 3.34
C ASP A 129 6.08 -1.21 2.26
N VAL A 130 4.94 -0.63 2.61
CA VAL A 130 4.04 0.05 1.67
C VAL A 130 3.88 1.51 2.08
N SER A 131 4.07 2.42 1.15
CA SER A 131 3.86 3.85 1.34
C SER A 131 2.94 4.41 0.26
N PHE A 132 2.09 5.34 0.67
CA PHE A 132 1.19 6.10 -0.19
C PHE A 132 1.51 7.58 -0.01
N SER A 133 1.53 8.32 -1.11
CA SER A 133 1.45 9.77 -1.06
C SER A 133 0.43 10.31 -2.05
N ALA A 134 -0.35 11.28 -1.59
CA ALA A 134 -1.26 12.03 -2.42
C ALA A 134 -0.56 13.28 -2.90
N ARG A 135 -0.69 13.58 -4.18
CA ARG A 135 -0.15 14.79 -4.79
C ARG A 135 -1.13 15.94 -4.56
N ARG A 136 -0.62 17.06 -4.08
CA ARG A 136 -1.41 18.28 -3.82
C ARG A 136 -2.58 18.00 -2.86
N ASP A 137 -3.70 18.68 -3.09
CA ASP A 137 -4.94 18.60 -2.33
C ASP A 137 -5.88 17.46 -2.77
N PHE A 138 -5.41 16.53 -3.63
CA PHE A 138 -6.28 15.48 -4.16
C PHE A 138 -6.90 14.61 -3.05
N ALA A 139 -6.11 14.23 -2.05
CA ALA A 139 -6.57 13.48 -0.88
C ALA A 139 -7.73 14.18 -0.15
N ALA A 140 -7.64 15.51 0.03
CA ALA A 140 -8.67 16.30 0.69
C ALA A 140 -9.98 16.44 -0.12
N ARG A 141 -9.95 16.13 -1.43
CA ARG A 141 -11.15 16.03 -2.28
C ARG A 141 -11.66 14.61 -2.40
N ALA A 142 -10.77 13.64 -2.62
CA ALA A 142 -11.13 12.24 -2.81
C ALA A 142 -11.64 11.59 -1.51
N LEU A 143 -11.18 12.10 -0.36
CA LEU A 143 -11.46 11.58 0.97
C LEU A 143 -11.22 10.07 1.03
N PRO A 144 -10.04 9.55 0.62
CA PRO A 144 -9.82 8.11 0.49
C PRO A 144 -10.08 7.41 1.84
N HIS A 145 -10.46 6.14 1.77
CA HIS A 145 -10.74 5.32 2.96
C HIS A 145 -10.01 3.98 2.86
N GLY A 146 -10.17 3.11 3.85
CA GLY A 146 -9.37 1.91 4.06
C GLY A 146 -8.31 2.14 5.15
N ILE A 147 -7.58 1.09 5.51
CA ILE A 147 -6.56 1.12 6.58
C ILE A 147 -5.57 2.28 6.40
N PHE A 148 -5.11 2.52 5.17
CA PHE A 148 -4.25 3.66 4.84
C PHE A 148 -5.03 4.91 4.45
N GLY A 149 -6.12 4.77 3.67
CA GLY A 149 -6.83 5.92 3.12
C GLY A 149 -7.38 6.85 4.19
N GLN A 150 -7.90 6.28 5.28
CA GLN A 150 -8.52 7.07 6.35
C GLN A 150 -7.56 8.06 7.03
N SER A 151 -6.23 7.87 6.95
CA SER A 151 -5.25 8.82 7.49
C SER A 151 -5.22 10.14 6.69
N PHE A 152 -5.71 10.13 5.45
CA PHE A 152 -5.82 11.30 4.59
C PHE A 152 -7.18 12.00 4.69
N SER A 153 -8.18 11.33 5.29
CA SER A 153 -9.55 11.82 5.43
C SER A 153 -9.93 12.16 6.87
N SER A 154 -8.98 12.11 7.80
CA SER A 154 -9.16 12.47 9.21
C SER A 154 -8.29 13.69 9.55
N PRO A 155 -8.85 14.75 10.18
CA PRO A 155 -8.08 15.93 10.56
C PRO A 155 -7.16 15.67 11.76
N LEU A 156 -7.41 14.59 12.51
CA LEU A 156 -6.67 14.24 13.72
C LEU A 156 -6.09 12.83 13.63
N PRO A 157 -4.89 12.59 14.22
CA PRO A 157 -4.35 11.26 14.41
C PRO A 157 -5.31 10.39 15.24
N ARG A 158 -5.36 9.11 14.90
CA ARG A 158 -6.07 8.10 15.67
C ARG A 158 -5.07 7.08 16.18
N PHE A 159 -5.16 6.76 17.46
CA PHE A 159 -4.26 5.82 18.11
C PHE A 159 -5.03 4.53 18.39
N GLY A 160 -4.66 3.47 17.69
CA GLY A 160 -5.22 2.14 17.92
C GLY A 160 -4.55 1.47 19.12
N LYS A 161 -5.12 0.33 19.53
CA LYS A 161 -4.47 -0.55 20.52
C LYS A 161 -3.09 -1.01 20.02
N VAL A 162 -2.18 -1.16 20.97
CA VAL A 162 -0.81 -1.64 20.76
C VAL A 162 -0.54 -2.76 21.76
N ASP A 163 0.15 -3.80 21.33
CA ASP A 163 0.59 -4.88 22.21
C ASP A 163 1.66 -4.39 23.21
N VAL A 164 1.59 -4.87 24.45
CA VAL A 164 2.64 -4.66 25.46
C VAL A 164 3.51 -5.90 25.52
N TYR A 165 4.73 -5.79 25.00
CA TYR A 165 5.66 -6.91 24.93
C TYR A 165 6.27 -7.24 26.31
N PRO A 166 6.32 -8.53 26.71
CA PRO A 166 7.03 -8.93 27.91
C PRO A 166 8.55 -8.85 27.70
N TRP A 167 9.30 -8.72 28.79
CA TRP A 167 10.77 -8.64 28.75
C TRP A 167 11.44 -9.88 28.14
N SER A 168 10.84 -11.07 28.26
CA SER A 168 11.36 -12.32 27.71
C SER A 168 10.27 -13.36 27.55
N GLY A 169 10.51 -14.38 26.72
CA GLY A 169 9.59 -15.50 26.52
C GLY A 169 9.11 -15.58 25.08
N SER A 170 7.90 -16.12 24.91
CA SER A 170 7.18 -16.15 23.64
C SER A 170 5.94 -15.28 23.77
N PHE A 171 5.66 -14.47 22.76
CA PHE A 171 4.52 -13.56 22.73
C PHE A 171 3.84 -13.63 21.38
N GLN A 172 2.51 -13.81 21.38
CA GLN A 172 1.71 -13.74 20.17
C GLN A 172 1.02 -12.39 20.10
N THR A 173 1.21 -11.67 19.00
CA THR A 173 0.55 -10.36 18.80
C THR A 173 -0.96 -10.53 18.79
N SER A 174 -1.67 -9.56 19.38
CA SER A 174 -3.12 -9.61 19.54
C SER A 174 -3.81 -8.28 19.21
N ALA A 175 -3.11 -7.16 19.35
CA ALA A 175 -3.66 -5.85 19.03
C ALA A 175 -3.70 -5.63 17.51
N MET A 176 -4.89 -5.33 16.98
CA MET A 176 -5.12 -5.13 15.54
C MET A 176 -5.42 -3.67 15.23
N ALA A 177 -4.77 -2.75 15.97
CA ALA A 177 -5.01 -1.32 15.91
C ALA A 177 -6.48 -0.92 16.18
N GLU A 178 -7.21 -1.67 17.01
CA GLU A 178 -8.61 -1.35 17.33
C GLU A 178 -8.71 0.06 17.92
N GLY A 179 -9.69 0.83 17.46
CA GLY A 179 -9.84 2.25 17.79
C GLY A 179 -9.09 3.19 16.84
N ALA A 180 -8.16 2.71 16.02
CA ALA A 180 -7.64 3.48 14.90
C ALA A 180 -8.61 3.45 13.70
N LEU A 181 -9.18 2.28 13.41
CA LEU A 181 -10.06 2.02 12.26
C LEU A 181 -11.48 2.55 12.48
N ASP A 182 -12.18 2.89 11.40
CA ASP A 182 -13.63 3.09 11.44
C ASP A 182 -14.31 1.71 11.44
N GLY A 183 -15.18 1.43 12.42
CA GLY A 183 -15.78 0.09 12.56
C GLY A 183 -14.80 -0.95 13.12
N ASP A 184 -14.94 -2.20 12.69
CA ASP A 184 -14.08 -3.32 13.10
C ASP A 184 -13.25 -3.88 11.93
N ALA A 185 -12.24 -4.70 12.24
CA ALA A 185 -11.31 -5.23 11.25
C ALA A 185 -11.99 -6.09 10.16
N ALA A 186 -13.09 -6.79 10.50
CA ALA A 186 -13.79 -7.64 9.54
C ALA A 186 -14.45 -6.82 8.42
N MET A 187 -14.80 -5.55 8.69
CA MET A 187 -15.28 -4.63 7.66
C MET A 187 -14.22 -4.23 6.62
N TYR A 188 -12.95 -4.54 6.85
CA TYR A 188 -11.87 -4.26 5.88
C TYR A 188 -11.44 -5.50 5.10
N GLU A 189 -12.05 -6.66 5.37
CA GLU A 189 -11.82 -7.88 4.60
C GLU A 189 -12.49 -7.78 3.22
N VAL A 190 -11.78 -8.23 2.20
CA VAL A 190 -12.23 -8.14 0.80
C VAL A 190 -12.23 -9.53 0.15
N GLY A 191 -13.19 -9.76 -0.74
CA GLY A 191 -13.43 -11.10 -1.32
C GLY A 191 -12.41 -11.56 -2.36
N SER A 192 -11.53 -10.68 -2.85
CA SER A 192 -10.46 -11.06 -3.77
C SER A 192 -9.32 -10.05 -3.77
N ARG A 193 -8.16 -10.45 -4.31
CA ARG A 193 -6.93 -9.62 -4.36
C ARG A 193 -7.08 -8.27 -5.07
N PHE A 194 -8.10 -8.10 -5.92
CA PHE A 194 -8.39 -6.86 -6.65
C PHE A 194 -9.78 -6.31 -6.36
N GLU A 195 -10.46 -6.83 -5.34
CA GLU A 195 -11.75 -6.32 -4.91
C GLU A 195 -11.59 -4.88 -4.40
N THR A 196 -12.52 -4.02 -4.79
CA THR A 196 -12.54 -2.61 -4.39
C THR A 196 -13.72 -2.31 -3.48
N ARG A 197 -14.67 -3.23 -3.33
CA ARG A 197 -15.89 -3.06 -2.54
C ARG A 197 -15.68 -3.59 -1.12
N PHE A 198 -15.87 -2.69 -0.17
CA PHE A 198 -16.00 -2.93 1.25
C PHE A 198 -16.87 -1.78 1.82
N PRO A 199 -17.41 -1.86 3.05
CA PRO A 199 -18.37 -0.91 3.61
C PRO A 199 -18.00 0.57 3.49
N PHE A 200 -16.71 0.91 3.55
CA PHE A 200 -16.24 2.30 3.49
C PHE A 200 -15.58 2.67 2.16
N SER A 201 -15.67 1.81 1.14
CA SER A 201 -14.99 2.03 -0.14
C SER A 201 -15.40 3.33 -0.82
N ARG A 202 -14.40 4.01 -1.37
CA ARG A 202 -14.56 5.22 -2.19
C ARG A 202 -13.95 5.10 -3.57
N PHE A 203 -13.67 3.87 -4.02
CA PHE A 203 -12.99 3.62 -5.28
C PHE A 203 -13.73 4.21 -6.50
N ASP A 204 -15.06 4.10 -6.54
CA ASP A 204 -15.90 4.66 -7.60
C ASP A 204 -16.57 5.99 -7.21
N ALA A 205 -16.25 6.56 -6.04
CA ALA A 205 -16.84 7.81 -5.57
C ALA A 205 -16.23 9.01 -6.31
N ALA A 206 -17.06 9.97 -6.69
CA ALA A 206 -16.57 11.23 -7.24
C ALA A 206 -15.83 12.04 -6.15
N PRO A 207 -14.66 12.62 -6.45
CA PRO A 207 -14.01 13.58 -5.55
C PRO A 207 -14.90 14.82 -5.34
N LEU A 208 -14.76 15.47 -4.19
CA LEU A 208 -15.40 16.76 -3.94
C LEU A 208 -14.92 17.81 -4.94
N ALA A 209 -15.81 18.74 -5.34
CA ALA A 209 -15.45 19.85 -6.21
C ALA A 209 -14.48 20.85 -5.53
N VAL A 210 -14.57 20.98 -4.21
CA VAL A 210 -13.70 21.82 -3.37
C VAL A 210 -13.11 20.93 -2.26
N PRO A 211 -11.82 21.09 -1.90
CA PRO A 211 -11.22 20.34 -0.81
C PRO A 211 -11.97 20.53 0.51
N ALA A 212 -12.04 19.48 1.31
CA ALA A 212 -12.50 19.58 2.69
C ALA A 212 -11.55 20.48 3.48
N ALA A 213 -12.04 21.66 3.89
CA ALA A 213 -11.20 22.69 4.51
C ALA A 213 -10.44 22.20 5.76
N ALA A 214 -11.05 21.32 6.54
CA ALA A 214 -10.45 20.72 7.74
C ALA A 214 -9.25 19.79 7.44
N LEU A 215 -9.03 19.42 6.17
CA LEU A 215 -7.97 18.51 5.71
C LEU A 215 -6.91 19.23 4.85
N LEU A 216 -6.99 20.56 4.74
CA LEU A 216 -6.03 21.34 3.96
C LEU A 216 -4.70 21.48 4.72
N GLY A 217 -3.69 20.74 4.27
CA GLY A 217 -2.27 21.03 4.52
C GLY A 217 -1.61 21.70 3.30
N THR A 218 -0.51 22.42 3.49
CA THR A 218 0.20 23.14 2.41
C THR A 218 1.21 22.28 1.64
N GLY A 219 1.02 20.96 1.54
CA GLY A 219 1.97 20.05 0.88
C GLY A 219 1.44 18.64 0.61
N ASP A 220 2.26 17.82 -0.04
CA ASP A 220 1.98 16.40 -0.28
C ASP A 220 1.85 15.65 1.05
N LEU A 221 0.80 14.82 1.17
CA LEU A 221 0.57 13.98 2.35
C LEU A 221 1.10 12.57 2.08
N ALA A 222 1.62 11.91 3.11
CA ALA A 222 2.10 10.54 3.02
C ALA A 222 1.63 9.66 4.19
N ALA A 223 1.35 8.40 3.91
CA ALA A 223 1.04 7.35 4.89
C ALA A 223 1.87 6.11 4.57
N SER A 224 2.33 5.38 5.58
CA SER A 224 3.16 4.18 5.37
C SER A 224 2.84 3.09 6.39
N ALA A 225 2.90 1.84 5.95
CA ALA A 225 3.09 0.69 6.81
C ALA A 225 4.49 0.15 6.56
N ILE A 226 5.28 0.12 7.62
CA ILE A 226 6.58 -0.52 7.64
C ILE A 226 6.38 -1.81 8.43
N GLY A 227 6.74 -2.95 7.86
CA GLY A 227 6.76 -4.20 8.61
C GLY A 227 7.74 -4.05 9.78
N MET A 228 7.37 -4.55 10.96
CA MET A 228 8.04 -4.30 12.25
C MET A 228 9.54 -3.99 12.11
N GLY A 229 9.91 -2.77 12.48
CA GLY A 229 11.28 -2.40 12.80
C GLY A 229 11.73 -3.08 14.09
N PRO A 230 13.05 -3.26 14.29
CA PRO A 230 13.62 -3.90 15.47
C PRO A 230 13.29 -3.18 16.78
#